data_AF-A0A940DCC3-F1
#
_entry.id   AF-A0A940DCC3-F1
#
_cell.length_a   1.000
_cell.length_b   1.000
_cell.length_c   1.000
_cell.angle_alpha   90.00
_cell.angle_beta   90.00
_cell.angle_gamma   90.00
#
_symmetry.space_group_name_H-M   'P 1'
#
loop_
_entity.id
_entity.type
_entity.pdbx_description
1 polymer ?
#
loop_
_entity_poly.entity_id
_entity_poly.type
_entity_poly.pdbx_seq_one_letter_code
_entity_poly.pdbx_strand_id
1 'polypeptide(L)' 'METKVKQLKEKMIDFQRFGYILLALSVFLYLGVVIPMEGKTTGDDIWLMSGTFLIISLSGCCFNYSLKCKKQLQHLEE' A
#
# COMPACT_ATOMS: atom_id res chain seq x y z
N MET A 1 27.51 -9.16 -11.38
CA MET A 1 26.26 -8.45 -11.74
C MET A 1 25.03 -9.14 -11.13
N GLU A 2 25.09 -10.44 -10.86
CA GLU A 2 24.00 -11.28 -10.31
C GLU A 2 23.47 -10.83 -8.93
N THR A 3 24.32 -10.28 -8.06
CA THR A 3 23.92 -9.81 -6.72
C THR A 3 22.99 -8.59 -6.76
N LYS A 4 23.18 -7.68 -7.73
CA LYS A 4 22.34 -6.48 -7.85
C LYS A 4 20.92 -6.82 -8.32
N VAL A 5 20.79 -7.82 -9.20
CA VAL A 5 19.50 -8.30 -9.71
C VAL A 5 18.71 -9.00 -8.60
N LYS A 6 19.38 -9.84 -7.79
CA LYS A 6 18.75 -10.48 -6.62
C LYS A 6 18.22 -9.46 -5.61
N GLN A 7 19.01 -8.45 -5.27
CA GLN A 7 18.57 -7.39 -4.35
C GLN A 7 17.42 -6.55 -4.90
N LEU A 8 17.38 -6.29 -6.22
CA LEU A 8 16.25 -5.61 -6.85
C LEU A 8 14.97 -6.46 -6.76
N LYS A 9 15.10 -7.79 -6.91
CA LYS A 9 13.99 -8.75 -6.87
C LYS A 9 13.40 -8.88 -5.47
N GLU A 10 14.25 -9.00 -4.45
CA GLU A 10 13.82 -8.96 -3.04
C GLU A 10 13.09 -7.66 -2.72
N LYS A 11 13.69 -6.51 -3.07
CA LYS A 11 13.10 -5.19 -2.81
C LYS A 11 11.75 -5.03 -3.51
N MET A 12 11.60 -5.56 -4.73
CA MET A 12 10.33 -5.56 -5.45
C MET A 12 9.25 -6.39 -4.73
N ILE A 13 9.62 -7.59 -4.24
CA ILE A 13 8.72 -8.46 -3.48
C ILE A 13 8.28 -7.78 -2.18
N ASP A 14 9.20 -7.10 -1.48
CA ASP A 14 8.88 -6.34 -0.27
C ASP A 14 7.87 -5.22 -0.56
N PHE A 15 8.10 -4.41 -1.60
CA PHE A 15 7.15 -3.36 -1.99
C PHE A 15 5.79 -3.91 -2.44
N GLN A 16 5.77 -5.06 -3.10
CA GLN A 16 4.52 -5.72 -3.49
C GLN A 16 3.74 -6.18 -2.25
N ARG A 17 4.44 -6.79 -1.29
CA ARG A 17 3.85 -7.29 -0.03
C ARG A 17 3.36 -6.13 0.84
N PHE A 18 4.13 -5.04 0.89
CA PHE A 18 3.75 -3.81 1.57
C PHE A 18 2.47 -3.22 0.95
N GLY A 19 2.37 -3.18 -0.39
CA GLY A 19 1.15 -2.76 -1.09
C GLY A 19 -0.09 -3.54 -0.64
N TYR A 20 -0.02 -4.87 -0.61
CA TYR A 20 -1.11 -5.73 -0.12
C TYR A 20 -1.45 -5.48 1.35
N ILE A 21 -0.46 -5.31 2.22
CA ILE A 21 -0.69 -5.02 3.64
C ILE A 21 -1.39 -3.67 3.82
N LEU A 22 -0.96 -2.61 3.12
CA LEU A 22 -1.63 -1.31 3.18
C LEU A 22 -3.04 -1.35 2.63
N LEU A 23 -3.29 -2.19 1.61
CA LEU A 23 -4.61 -2.36 1.02
C LEU A 23 -5.54 -3.14 1.96
N ALA A 24 -5.04 -4.15 2.66
CA ALA A 24 -5.80 -4.81 3.74
C ALA A 24 -6.07 -3.82 4.89
N LEU A 25 -5.05 -3.05 5.30
CA LEU A 25 -5.16 -2.04 6.34
C LEU A 25 -6.22 -0.98 6.00
N SER A 26 -6.30 -0.52 4.73
CA SER A 26 -7.31 0.46 4.32
C SER A 26 -8.73 -0.09 4.42
N VAL A 27 -8.95 -1.38 4.13
CA VAL A 27 -10.25 -2.05 4.35
C VAL A 27 -10.61 -2.05 5.83
N PHE A 28 -9.67 -2.38 6.72
CA PHE A 28 -9.92 -2.32 8.17
C PHE A 28 -10.21 -0.91 8.67
N LEU A 29 -9.49 0.11 8.19
CA LEU A 29 -9.76 1.52 8.49
C LEU A 29 -11.15 1.95 8.00
N TYR A 30 -11.54 1.53 6.80
CA TYR A 30 -12.87 1.81 6.25
C TYR A 30 -13.98 1.15 7.08
N LEU A 31 -13.78 -0.07 7.57
CA LEU A 31 -14.70 -0.70 8.52
C LEU A 31 -14.83 0.12 9.81
N GLY A 32 -13.74 0.70 10.32
CA GLY A 32 -13.77 1.61 11.47
C GLY A 32 -14.47 2.96 11.20
N VAL A 33 -14.58 3.38 9.94
CA VAL A 33 -15.41 4.53 9.53
C VAL A 33 -16.88 4.13 9.48
N VAL A 34 -17.20 2.98 8.87
CA VAL A 34 -18.57 2.51 8.64
C VAL A 34 -19.29 2.11 9.93
N ILE A 35 -18.59 1.57 10.93
CA ILE A 35 -19.21 1.15 12.19
C ILE A 35 -19.50 2.40 13.03
N PRO A 36 -20.80 2.74 13.25
CA PRO A 36 -21.15 3.84 14.13
C PRO A 36 -20.91 3.40 15.57
N MET A 37 -20.01 4.08 16.27
CA MET A 37 -19.76 3.89 17.70
C MET A 37 -20.40 5.04 18.46
N GLU A 38 -21.18 4.72 19.49
CA GLU A 38 -21.85 5.73 20.31
C GLU A 38 -20.82 6.67 20.95
N GLY A 39 -20.99 7.98 20.74
CA GLY A 39 -20.03 9.01 21.19
C GLY A 39 -19.03 9.49 20.13
N LYS A 40 -19.07 8.95 18.90
CA LYS A 40 -18.21 9.41 17.81
C LYS A 40 -18.61 10.81 17.34
N THR A 41 -17.70 11.76 17.45
CA THR A 41 -17.94 13.14 16.99
C THR A 41 -17.72 13.20 15.47
N THR A 42 -18.45 14.06 14.76
CA THR A 42 -18.30 14.26 13.30
C THR A 42 -16.84 14.52 12.88
N GLY A 43 -16.01 15.08 13.76
CA GLY A 43 -14.58 15.27 13.55
C GLY A 43 -13.76 13.97 13.49
N ASP A 44 -14.12 12.94 14.26
CA ASP A 44 -13.43 11.65 14.26
C ASP A 44 -13.65 10.90 12.94
N ASP A 45 -14.86 11.01 12.37
CA ASP A 45 -15.17 10.46 11.05
C ASP A 45 -14.34 11.12 9.95
N ILE A 46 -14.23 12.45 9.98
CA ILE A 46 -13.42 13.19 9.00
C ILE A 46 -11.94 12.80 9.11
N TRP A 47 -11.44 12.63 10.34
CA TRP A 47 -10.04 12.25 10.57
C TRP A 47 -9.75 10.82 10.09
N LEU A 48 -10.64 9.87 10.40
CA LEU A 48 -10.53 8.49 9.92
C LEU A 48 -10.65 8.41 8.40
N MET A 49 -11.58 9.14 7.79
CA MET A 49 -11.75 9.15 6.33
C MET A 49 -10.54 9.74 5.61
N SER A 50 -9.98 10.83 6.13
CA SER A 50 -8.70 11.41 5.70
C SER A 50 -7.55 10.40 5.78
N GLY A 51 -7.38 9.72 6.92
CA GLY A 51 -6.35 8.70 7.11
C GLY A 51 -6.50 7.52 6.15
N THR A 52 -7.73 7.09 5.89
CA THR A 52 -8.03 6.02 4.94
C THR A 52 -7.65 6.43 3.52
N PHE A 53 -7.96 7.68 3.12
CA PHE A 53 -7.61 8.22 1.81
C PHE A 53 -6.09 8.32 1.59
N LEU A 54 -5.35 8.74 2.63
CA LEU A 54 -3.89 8.79 2.62
C LEU A 54 -3.29 7.39 2.47
N ILE A 55 -3.79 6.40 3.21
CA ILE A 55 -3.29 5.02 3.17
C ILE A 55 -3.60 4.36 1.82
N ILE A 56 -4.78 4.59 1.24
CA ILE A 56 -5.12 4.11 -0.11
C ILE A 56 -4.20 4.74 -1.15
N SER A 57 -3.98 6.06 -1.08
CA SER A 57 -3.09 6.78 -2.00
C SER A 57 -1.65 6.27 -1.89
N LEU A 58 -1.17 6.04 -0.67
CA LEU A 58 0.15 5.47 -0.39
C LEU A 58 0.27 4.04 -0.91
N SER A 59 -0.76 3.20 -0.69
CA SER A 59 -0.82 1.83 -1.23
C SER A 59 -0.75 1.82 -2.75
N GLY A 60 -1.53 2.67 -3.43
CA GLY A 60 -1.49 2.83 -4.88
C GLY A 60 -0.11 3.26 -5.38
N CYS A 61 0.56 4.17 -4.67
CA CYS A 61 1.91 4.60 -5.01
C CYS A 61 2.92 3.45 -4.86
N CYS A 62 2.85 2.67 -3.76
CA CYS A 62 3.66 1.47 -3.57
C CYS A 62 3.42 0.40 -4.65
N PHE A 63 2.17 0.21 -5.08
CA PHE A 63 1.83 -0.70 -6.18
C PHE A 63 2.43 -0.25 -7.51
N ASN A 64 2.34 1.05 -7.83
CA ASN A 64 2.96 1.61 -9.03
C ASN A 64 4.49 1.45 -9.01
N TYR A 65 5.11 1.68 -7.85
CA TYR A 65 6.55 1.52 -7.68
C TYR A 65 6.99 0.06 -7.82
N SER A 66 6.23 -0.87 -7.23
CA SER A 66 6.45 -2.31 -7.38
C SER A 66 6.29 -2.76 -8.84
N LEU A 67 5.26 -2.25 -9.55
CA LEU A 67 5.03 -2.56 -10.96
C LEU A 67 6.16 -2.04 -11.87
N LYS A 68 6.70 -0.84 -11.57
CA LYS A 68 7.88 -0.31 -12.29
C LYS A 68 9.13 -1.16 -12.04
N CYS A 69 9.39 -1.56 -10.79
CA CYS A 69 10.49 -2.47 -10.48
C CYS A 69 10.34 -3.82 -11.21
N LYS A 70 9.11 -4.36 -11.27
CA LYS A 70 8.81 -5.62 -11.96
C LYS A 70 9.11 -5.55 -13.46
N LYS A 71 8.72 -4.45 -14.12
CA LYS A 71 9.04 -4.19 -15.54
C LYS A 71 10.54 -4.04 -15.80
N GLN A 72 11.26 -3.34 -14.92
CA GLN A 72 12.72 -3.19 -15.03
C GLN A 72 13.46 -4.52 -14.88
N LEU A 73 12.97 -5.40 -14.01
CA LEU A 73 13.55 -6.73 -13.80
C LEU A 73 13.35 -7.64 -15.01
N GLN A 74 12.15 -7.63 -15.62
CA GLN A 74 11.89 -8.37 -16.85
C GLN A 74 12.80 -7.93 -18.00
N HIS A 75 13.08 -6.64 -18.13
CA HIS A 75 13.99 -6.13 -19.16
C HIS A 75 15.47 -6.48 -18.92
N LEU A 76 15.85 -6.83 -17.69
CA LEU A 76 17.22 -7.27 -17.34
C LEU A 76 17.41 -8.79 -17.42
N GLU A 77 16.32 -9.56 -17.46
CA GLU A 77 16.33 -11.01 -17.68
C GLU A 77 16.27 -11.39 -19.18
N GLU A 78 16.02 -10.40 -20.06
CA GLU A 78 16.03 -10.52 -21.53
C GLU A 78 17.38 -10.04 -22.10
#